data_AF-A0A4Y8YZN1-F1
#
_entry.id   AF-A0A4Y8YZN1-F1
#
_cell.length_a   1.000
_cell.length_b   1.000
_cell.length_c   1.000
_cell.angle_alpha   90.00
_cell.angle_beta   90.00
_cell.angle_gamma   90.00
#
_symmetry.space_group_name_H-M   'P 1'
#
loop_
_entity.id
_entity.type
_entity.pdbx_description
1 polymer ?
#
loop_
_entity_poly.entity_id
_entity_poly.type
_entity_poly.pdbx_seq_one_letter_code
_entity_poly.pdbx_strand_id
1 'polypeptide(L)'
;MALNNGTLIHLVAREGKQDEVAAILGEALGSVARDPQTATWYAYRITNTEFGIFGSSESKVPLGQDGHPVLTRLSDDLLAHAPSVQSFDVLAAKV
;
A
#
# COMPACT_ATOMS: atom_id res chain seq x y z
N MET A 1 10.41 11.35 -16.15
CA MET A 1 9.51 10.27 -16.59
C MET A 1 8.17 10.54 -15.91
N ALA A 2 7.05 10.31 -16.60
CA ALA A 2 5.73 10.59 -16.04
C ALA A 2 5.27 9.39 -15.20
N LEU A 3 4.87 9.66 -13.96
CA LEU A 3 4.10 8.70 -13.17
C LEU A 3 2.79 8.49 -13.92
N ASN A 4 2.60 7.32 -14.51
CA ASN A 4 1.39 7.02 -15.27
C ASN A 4 0.41 6.18 -14.44
N ASN A 5 0.90 5.37 -13.50
CA ASN A 5 0.09 4.44 -12.74
C ASN A 5 0.30 4.62 -11.23
N GLY A 6 -0.79 4.51 -10.50
CA GLY A 6 -0.78 4.39 -9.05
C GLY A 6 -1.69 3.26 -8.57
N THR A 7 -1.41 2.82 -7.35
CA THR A 7 -2.15 1.78 -6.63
C THR A 7 -2.58 2.33 -5.28
N LEU A 8 -3.87 2.22 -5.00
CA LEU A 8 -4.49 2.56 -3.73
C LEU A 8 -4.92 1.27 -3.06
N ILE A 9 -4.45 1.04 -1.84
CA ILE A 9 -4.83 -0.09 -1.02
C ILE A 9 -5.53 0.46 0.21
N HIS A 10 -6.74 -0.04 0.49
CA HIS A 10 -7.46 0.25 1.72
C HIS A 10 -7.48 -0.99 2.61
N LEU A 11 -7.15 -0.78 3.89
CA LEU A 11 -6.98 -1.82 4.89
C LEU A 11 -7.83 -1.47 6.11
N VAL A 12 -8.59 -2.45 6.59
CA VAL A 12 -9.33 -2.33 7.85
C VAL A 12 -8.78 -3.36 8.82
N ALA A 13 -8.09 -2.91 9.86
CA ALA A 13 -7.58 -3.76 10.93
C ALA A 13 -8.72 -4.25 11.83
N ARG A 14 -8.57 -5.46 12.38
CA ARG A 14 -9.43 -5.94 13.47
C ARG A 14 -9.20 -5.14 14.74
N GLU A 15 -10.21 -5.14 15.62
CA GLU A 15 -10.07 -4.58 16.95
C GLU A 15 -8.95 -5.30 17.73
N GLY A 16 -8.05 -4.54 18.32
CA GLY A 16 -6.87 -5.07 19.03
C GLY A 16 -5.67 -5.38 18.14
N LYS A 17 -5.77 -5.24 16.82
CA LYS A 17 -4.68 -5.50 15.85
C LYS A 17 -4.14 -4.25 15.17
N GLN A 18 -4.60 -3.07 15.57
CA GLN A 18 -4.27 -1.80 14.90
C GLN A 18 -2.77 -1.48 14.95
N ASP A 19 -2.12 -1.71 16.09
CA ASP A 19 -0.69 -1.45 16.27
C ASP A 19 0.18 -2.44 15.51
N GLU A 20 -0.26 -3.70 15.41
CA GLU A 20 0.42 -4.74 14.65
C GLU A 20 0.38 -4.42 13.14
N VAL A 21 -0.79 -4.01 12.62
CA VAL A 21 -0.93 -3.54 11.23
C VAL A 21 -0.04 -2.32 10.98
N ALA A 22 -0.02 -1.35 11.90
CA ALA A 22 0.82 -0.16 11.74
C ALA A 22 2.32 -0.50 11.73
N ALA A 23 2.77 -1.44 12.57
CA ALA A 23 4.16 -1.90 12.60
C ALA A 23 4.55 -2.58 11.28
N ILE A 24 3.71 -3.49 10.76
CA ILE A 24 3.93 -4.18 9.48
C ILE A 24 4.04 -3.17 8.33
N LEU A 25 3.18 -2.15 8.30
CA LEU A 25 3.23 -1.08 7.31
C LEU A 25 4.54 -0.29 7.41
N GLY A 26 5.01 0.02 8.62
CA GLY A 26 6.28 0.68 8.85
C GLY A 26 7.48 -0.14 8.35
N GLU A 27 7.49 -1.45 8.64
CA GLU A 27 8.56 -2.36 8.20
C GLU A 27 8.55 -2.61 6.70
N ALA A 28 7.38 -2.52 6.04
CA ALA A 28 7.24 -2.68 4.61
C ALA A 28 8.00 -1.60 3.82
N LEU A 29 8.18 -0.41 4.39
CA LEU A 29 8.95 0.68 3.76
C LEU A 29 10.36 0.24 3.38
N GLY A 30 11.04 -0.53 4.23
CA GLY A 30 12.40 -0.99 3.97
C GLY A 30 12.50 -1.94 2.77
N SER A 31 11.43 -2.67 2.46
CA SER A 31 11.37 -3.54 1.28
C SER A 31 11.04 -2.77 0.01
N VAL A 32 10.13 -1.81 0.09
CA VAL A 32 9.72 -0.99 -1.06
C VAL A 32 10.79 0.04 -1.44
N ALA A 33 11.51 0.60 -0.47
CA ALA A 33 12.58 1.59 -0.73
C ALA A 33 13.77 1.02 -1.54
N ARG A 34 13.87 -0.31 -1.65
CA ARG A 34 14.91 -0.98 -2.45
C ARG A 34 14.47 -1.27 -3.88
N ASP A 35 13.20 -1.07 -4.20
CA ASP A 35 12.66 -1.31 -5.52
C ASP A 35 12.86 -0.07 -6.41
N PRO A 36 13.72 -0.13 -7.45
CA PRO A 36 13.96 0.99 -8.34
C PRO A 36 12.76 1.33 -9.23
N GLN A 37 11.72 0.48 -9.30
CA GLN A 37 10.51 0.75 -10.09
C GLN A 37 9.45 1.53 -9.34
N THR A 38 9.57 1.61 -8.01
CA THR A 38 8.66 2.36 -7.16
C THR A 38 9.14 3.80 -7.04
N ALA A 39 8.38 4.74 -7.58
CA ALA A 39 8.73 6.16 -7.57
C ALA A 39 8.26 6.86 -6.29
N THR A 40 7.03 6.56 -5.84
CA THR A 40 6.57 7.00 -4.53
C THR A 40 5.79 5.92 -3.82
N TRP A 41 5.96 5.83 -2.51
CA TRP A 41 5.20 4.92 -1.69
C TRP A 41 4.97 5.53 -0.32
N TYR A 42 3.74 5.46 0.17
CA TYR A 42 3.38 5.90 1.51
C TYR A 42 2.35 4.94 2.09
N ALA A 43 2.56 4.55 3.35
CA ALA A 43 1.51 3.99 4.18
C ALA A 43 0.98 5.07 5.12
N TYR A 44 -0.32 5.12 5.30
CA TYR A 44 -0.99 6.12 6.12
C TYR A 44 -2.11 5.51 6.94
N ARG A 45 -2.48 6.20 8.02
CA ARG A 45 -3.59 5.85 8.91
C ARG A 45 -4.72 6.86 8.70
N ILE A 46 -5.93 6.37 8.44
CA ILE A 46 -7.14 7.19 8.26
C ILE A 46 -7.87 7.31 9.60
N THR A 47 -8.09 6.18 10.28
CA THR A 47 -8.71 6.11 11.61
C THR A 47 -7.91 5.16 12.51
N ASN A 48 -8.37 4.85 13.72
CA ASN A 48 -7.65 3.91 14.56
C ASN A 48 -7.54 2.51 13.91
N THR A 49 -8.58 2.07 13.19
CA THR A 49 -8.65 0.76 12.54
C THR A 49 -8.48 0.81 11.02
N GLU A 50 -8.60 1.99 10.39
CA GLU A 50 -8.47 2.12 8.95
C GLU A 50 -7.11 2.68 8.54
N PHE A 51 -6.50 2.00 7.57
CA PHE A 51 -5.20 2.32 7.01
C PHE A 51 -5.27 2.34 5.49
N GLY A 52 -4.28 2.93 4.87
CA GLY A 52 -4.12 2.88 3.44
C GLY A 52 -2.67 2.86 3.00
N ILE A 53 -2.48 2.41 1.78
CA ILE A 53 -1.20 2.44 1.09
C ILE A 53 -1.44 3.10 -0.26
N PHE A 54 -0.58 4.04 -0.60
CA PHE A 54 -0.55 4.65 -1.90
C PHE A 54 0.83 4.42 -2.49
N GLY A 55 0.87 3.77 -3.65
CA GLY A 55 2.07 3.56 -4.45
C GLY A 55 1.93 4.22 -5.81
N SER A 56 3.02 4.75 -6.35
CA SER A 56 3.10 5.12 -7.77
C SER A 56 4.40 4.58 -8.38
N SER A 57 4.32 4.19 -9.64
CA SER A 57 5.44 3.60 -10.39
C SER A 57 5.59 4.26 -11.75
N GLU A 58 6.83 4.33 -12.24
CA GLU A 58 7.11 4.77 -13.61
C GLU A 58 6.82 3.66 -14.65
N SER A 59 6.64 2.43 -14.17
CA SER A 59 6.27 1.28 -14.99
C SER A 59 4.82 1.36 -15.49
N LYS A 60 4.60 0.95 -16.74
CA LYS A 60 3.26 0.83 -17.36
C LYS A 60 2.42 -0.32 -16.80
N VAL A 61 3.00 -1.22 -16.02
CA VAL A 61 2.30 -2.35 -15.41
C VAL A 61 1.86 -1.93 -14.01
N PRO A 62 0.55 -1.81 -13.73
CA PRO A 62 0.08 -1.54 -12.38
C PRO A 62 0.44 -2.69 -11.46
N LEU A 63 0.91 -2.39 -10.24
CA LEU A 63 1.00 -3.39 -9.18
C LEU A 63 -0.43 -3.76 -8.75
N GLY A 64 -0.89 -4.94 -9.18
CA GLY A 64 -2.15 -5.54 -8.72
C GLY A 64 -2.05 -6.11 -7.29
N GLN A 65 -3.12 -6.76 -6.82
CA GLN A 65 -3.16 -7.40 -5.48
C GLN A 65 -2.00 -8.36 -5.23
N ASP A 66 -1.72 -9.26 -6.16
CA ASP A 66 -0.61 -10.24 -6.05
C ASP A 66 0.79 -9.61 -6.11
N GLY A 67 0.90 -8.38 -6.61
CA GLY A 67 2.19 -7.72 -6.80
C GLY A 67 2.69 -6.97 -5.57
N HIS A 68 1.81 -6.66 -4.60
CA HIS A 68 2.20 -5.82 -3.46
C HIS A 68 2.79 -6.66 -2.32
N PRO A 69 4.12 -6.57 -2.05
CA PRO A 69 4.80 -7.40 -1.06
C PRO A 69 4.36 -7.10 0.39
N VAL A 70 3.63 -6.01 0.60
CA VAL A 70 3.03 -5.65 1.89
C VAL A 70 1.75 -6.45 2.17
N LEU A 71 0.98 -6.81 1.13
CA LEU A 71 -0.25 -7.58 1.29
C LEU A 71 0.02 -9.02 1.73
N THR A 72 1.14 -9.61 1.30
CA THR A 72 1.55 -10.95 1.74
C THR A 72 1.97 -10.99 3.21
N ARG A 73 2.32 -9.84 3.82
CA ARG A 73 2.61 -9.71 5.25
C ARG A 73 1.36 -9.45 6.09
N LEU A 74 0.27 -9.00 5.46
CA LEU A 74 -1.00 -8.73 6.12
C LEU A 74 -1.88 -9.99 6.05
N SER A 75 -1.84 -10.80 7.11
CA SER A 75 -2.67 -12.00 7.21
C SER A 75 -4.16 -11.66 7.37
N ASP A 76 -5.05 -12.55 6.90
CA ASP A 76 -6.51 -12.44 7.09
C ASP A 76 -6.93 -12.33 8.58
N ASP A 77 -6.11 -12.82 9.50
CA ASP A 77 -6.31 -12.70 10.95
C ASP A 77 -6.10 -11.27 11.49
N LEU A 78 -5.41 -10.40 10.74
CA LEU A 78 -5.15 -9.01 11.16
C LEU A 78 -6.21 -8.05 10.63
N LEU A 79 -6.82 -8.40 9.50
CA LEU A 79 -7.77 -7.54 8.81
C LEU A 79 -9.21 -7.97 9.11
N ALA A 80 -10.09 -7.00 9.33
CA ALA A 80 -11.51 -7.24 9.52
C ALA A 80 -12.15 -7.75 8.22
N HIS A 81 -11.64 -7.28 7.07
CA HIS A 81 -12.08 -7.63 5.73
C HIS A 81 -10.88 -7.73 4.78
N ALA A 82 -11.08 -8.41 3.66
CA ALA A 82 -10.06 -8.49 2.61
C ALA A 82 -9.63 -7.07 2.17
N PRO A 83 -8.33 -6.85 1.92
CA PRO A 83 -7.80 -5.57 1.51
C PRO A 83 -8.39 -5.16 0.15
N SER A 84 -8.88 -3.93 0.04
CA SER A 84 -9.37 -3.40 -1.22
C SER A 84 -8.22 -2.78 -1.99
N VAL A 85 -8.03 -3.17 -3.26
CA VAL A 85 -6.95 -2.65 -4.11
C VAL A 85 -7.54 -2.06 -5.37
N GLN A 86 -7.15 -0.83 -5.66
CA GLN A 86 -7.61 -0.06 -6.81
C GLN A 86 -6.41 0.50 -7.56
N SER A 87 -6.35 0.25 -8.86
CA SER A 87 -5.40 0.91 -9.75
C SER A 87 -6.01 2.20 -10.30
N PHE A 88 -5.21 3.25 -10.42
CA PHE A 88 -5.64 4.53 -10.98
C PHE A 88 -4.52 5.16 -11.81
N ASP A 89 -4.91 6.00 -12.78
CA ASP A 89 -3.96 6.79 -13.56
C ASP A 89 -3.54 8.04 -12.78
N VAL A 90 -2.24 8.32 -12.75
CA VAL A 90 -1.71 9.53 -12.13
C VAL A 90 -1.78 10.66 -13.16
N LEU A 91 -2.67 11.63 -12.94
CA LEU A 91 -2.84 12.78 -13.83
C LEU A 91 -1.76 13.85 -13.63
N ALA A 92 -1.36 14.07 -12.38
CA ALA A 92 -0.30 14.98 -11.99
C ALA A 92 0.24 14.59 -10.61
N ALA A 93 1.54 14.71 -10.40
CA ALA A 93 2.18 14.44 -9.12
C ALA A 93 3.30 15.45 -8.87
N LYS A 94 3.42 15.88 -7.61
CA LYS A 94 4.58 16.62 -7.10
C LYS A 94 5.25 15.72 -6.09
N VAL A 95 6.49 15.34 -6.39
CA VAL A 95 7.32 14.43 -5.59
C VAL A 95 8.48 15.18 -4.96
#